data_AF-A0A520ICX4-F1
#
_entry.id   AF-A0A520ICX4-F1
#
_cell.length_a   1.000
_cell.length_b   1.000
_cell.length_c   1.000
_cell.angle_alpha   90.00
_cell.angle_beta   90.00
_cell.angle_gamma   90.00
#
_symmetry.space_group_name_H-M   'P 1'
#
loop_
_entity.id
_entity.type
_entity.pdbx_description
1 polymer ?
#
loop_
_entity_poly.entity_id
_entity_poly.type
_entity_poly.pdbx_seq_one_letter_code
_entity_poly.pdbx_strand_id
1 'polypeptide(L)'
;MLAHVPVAIGVQLLCWVIARALGAPTRASVWTGCFAGSAVCIMREITQREYQWIEQFGAGRRANMPGYAGLEVWQWNSHSLTETAVAIAASVALAAAVTVGRAR
;
A
#
# COMPACT_ATOMS: atom_id res chain seq x y z
N MET A 1 -11.49 2.72 -10.76
CA MET A 1 -10.55 3.73 -11.33
C MET A 1 -9.24 3.50 -10.63
N LEU A 2 -8.15 3.16 -11.34
CA LEU A 2 -6.85 2.71 -10.80
C LEU A 2 -6.11 3.77 -9.95
N ALA A 3 -6.74 4.31 -8.91
CA ALA A 3 -6.23 5.38 -8.07
C ALA A 3 -5.13 4.91 -7.12
N HIS A 4 -5.08 3.61 -6.80
CA HIS A 4 -4.05 3.03 -5.93
C HIS A 4 -2.68 3.00 -6.60
N VAL A 5 -2.61 2.89 -7.93
CA VAL A 5 -1.33 2.79 -8.66
C VAL A 5 -0.51 4.09 -8.55
N PRO A 6 -1.05 5.29 -8.85
CA PRO A 6 -0.31 6.54 -8.66
C PRO A 6 0.18 6.76 -7.23
N VAL A 7 -0.64 6.38 -6.22
CA VAL A 7 -0.27 6.53 -4.81
C VAL A 7 0.88 5.60 -4.45
N ALA A 8 0.80 4.32 -4.80
CA ALA A 8 1.84 3.35 -4.50
C ALA A 8 3.18 3.74 -5.16
N ILE A 9 3.14 4.12 -6.43
CA ILE A 9 4.33 4.55 -7.18
C ILE A 9 4.87 5.87 -6.62
N GLY A 10 4.01 6.84 -6.30
CA GLY A 10 4.42 8.10 -5.70
C GLY A 10 5.15 7.92 -4.37
N VAL A 11 4.62 7.08 -3.48
CA VAL A 11 5.26 6.71 -2.21
C VAL A 11 6.59 6.01 -2.44
N GLN A 12 6.63 5.04 -3.39
CA GLN A 12 7.86 4.33 -3.71
C GLN A 12 8.96 5.25 -4.24
N LEU A 13 8.63 6.18 -5.14
CA LEU A 13 9.56 7.16 -5.67
C LEU A 13 10.05 8.13 -4.58
N LEU A 14 9.16 8.59 -3.71
CA LEU A 14 9.52 9.46 -2.59
C LEU A 14 10.50 8.77 -1.63
N CYS A 15 10.19 7.54 -1.22
CA CYS A 15 11.09 6.72 -0.40
C CYS A 15 12.43 6.49 -1.09
N TRP A 16 12.43 6.26 -2.41
CA TRP A 16 13.65 6.11 -3.18
C TRP A 16 14.49 7.39 -3.16
N VAL A 17 13.91 8.56 -3.41
CA VAL A 17 14.60 9.86 -3.38
C VAL A 17 15.20 10.14 -2.00
N ILE A 18 14.41 9.94 -0.93
CA ILE A 18 14.87 10.17 0.45
C ILE A 18 16.04 9.23 0.78
N ALA A 19 15.90 7.94 0.52
CA ALA A 19 16.95 6.97 0.82
C ALA A 19 18.22 7.24 0.01
N ARG A 20 18.09 7.70 -1.24
CA ARG A 20 19.22 8.15 -2.07
C ARG A 20 19.92 9.38 -1.49
N ALA A 21 19.15 10.37 -1.01
CA ALA A 21 19.69 11.55 -0.34
C ALA A 21 20.46 11.20 0.94
N LEU A 22 20.07 10.12 1.62
CA LEU A 22 20.74 9.59 2.81
C LEU A 22 21.93 8.65 2.48
N GLY A 23 22.29 8.48 1.21
CA GLY A 23 23.44 7.66 0.80
C GLY A 23 23.17 6.15 0.73
N ALA A 24 21.91 5.71 0.80
CA ALA A 24 21.57 4.29 0.72
C ALA A 24 21.76 3.73 -0.71
N PRO A 25 22.10 2.42 -0.83
CA PRO A 25 22.24 1.78 -2.13
C PRO A 25 20.88 1.70 -2.85
N THR A 26 20.88 1.98 -4.15
CA THR A 26 19.65 2.06 -4.98
C THR A 26 18.76 0.83 -4.87
N ARG A 27 19.34 -0.37 -4.79
CA ARG A 27 18.58 -1.62 -4.62
C ARG A 27 17.77 -1.58 -3.31
N ALA A 28 18.42 -1.28 -2.19
CA ALA A 28 17.71 -1.19 -0.90
C ALA A 28 16.62 -0.11 -0.94
N SER A 29 16.95 1.09 -1.42
CA SER A 29 16.03 2.23 -1.48
C SER A 29 14.73 1.93 -2.24
N VAL A 30 14.83 1.29 -3.41
CA VAL A 30 13.66 1.03 -4.26
C VAL A 30 12.79 -0.08 -3.70
N TRP A 31 13.39 -1.11 -3.09
CA TRP A 31 12.65 -2.18 -2.43
C TRP A 31 11.99 -1.72 -1.12
N THR A 32 12.65 -0.85 -0.34
CA THR A 32 12.02 -0.18 0.81
C THR A 32 10.83 0.68 0.37
N GLY A 33 10.97 1.41 -0.74
CA GLY A 33 9.85 2.15 -1.33
C GLY A 33 8.71 1.25 -1.81
N CYS A 34 9.01 0.09 -2.39
CA CYS A 34 8.01 -0.91 -2.79
C CYS A 34 7.22 -1.42 -1.59
N PHE A 35 7.90 -1.72 -0.49
CA PHE A 35 7.26 -2.12 0.76
C PHE A 35 6.35 -1.01 1.30
N ALA A 36 6.84 0.23 1.35
CA ALA A 36 6.06 1.37 1.82
C ALA A 36 4.82 1.65 0.95
N GLY A 37 4.97 1.65 -0.38
CA GLY A 37 3.86 1.85 -1.31
C GLY A 37 2.79 0.76 -1.20
N SER A 38 3.22 -0.49 -1.03
CA SER A 38 2.31 -1.63 -0.80
C SER A 38 1.58 -1.51 0.54
N ALA A 39 2.30 -1.15 1.60
CA ALA A 39 1.73 -0.98 2.94
C ALA A 39 0.68 0.14 3.00
N VAL A 40 0.90 1.25 2.30
CA VAL A 40 -0.08 2.36 2.22
C VAL A 40 -1.38 1.90 1.58
N CYS A 41 -1.31 1.12 0.49
CA CYS A 41 -2.51 0.60 -0.18
C CYS A 41 -3.28 -0.38 0.72
N ILE A 42 -2.58 -1.29 1.39
CA ILE A 42 -3.18 -2.25 2.32
C ILE A 42 -3.82 -1.51 3.50
N MET A 43 -3.11 -0.54 4.09
CA MET A 43 -3.60 0.22 5.24
C MET A 43 -4.85 1.02 4.88
N ARG A 44 -4.91 1.59 3.67
CA ARG A 44 -6.11 2.26 3.17
C ARG A 44 -7.31 1.33 3.21
N GLU A 45 -7.19 0.10 2.71
CA GLU A 45 -8.31 -0.85 2.71
C GLU A 45 -8.72 -1.29 4.11
N ILE A 46 -7.75 -1.48 5.01
CA ILE A 46 -8.02 -1.71 6.44
C ILE A 46 -8.89 -0.56 6.98
N THR A 47 -8.48 0.69 6.80
CA THR A 47 -9.22 1.86 7.31
C THR A 47 -10.63 1.99 6.69
N GLN A 48 -10.80 1.71 5.40
CA GLN A 48 -12.11 1.71 4.76
C GLN A 48 -13.04 0.67 5.37
N ARG A 49 -12.52 -0.53 5.68
CA ARG A 49 -13.30 -1.56 6.38
C ARG A 49 -13.65 -1.13 7.80
N GLU A 50 -12.76 -0.42 8.51
CA GLU A 50 -13.07 0.15 9.82
C GLU A 50 -14.24 1.14 9.75
N TYR A 51 -14.24 2.05 8.77
CA TYR A 51 -15.34 3.00 8.59
C TYR A 51 -16.67 2.30 8.32
N GLN A 52 -16.68 1.33 7.40
CA GLN A 52 -17.88 0.53 7.09
C GLN A 52 -18.40 -0.22 8.33
N TRP A 53 -17.50 -0.74 9.16
CA TRP A 53 -17.89 -1.42 10.40
C TRP A 53 -18.53 -0.44 11.38
N ILE A 54 -17.94 0.73 11.57
CA ILE A 54 -18.44 1.75 12.50
C ILE A 54 -19.82 2.27 12.10
N GLU A 55 -20.06 2.45 10.80
CA GLU A 55 -21.35 2.87 10.27
C GLU A 55 -22.44 1.80 10.46
N GLN A 56 -22.11 0.53 10.25
CA GLN A 56 -23.09 -0.57 10.32
C GLN A 56 -23.36 -1.05 11.76
N PHE A 57 -22.33 -1.11 12.60
CA PHE A 57 -22.38 -1.77 13.91
C PHE A 57 -21.89 -0.90 15.06
N GLY A 58 -21.08 0.13 14.79
CA GLY A 58 -20.43 0.92 15.82
C GLY A 58 -21.30 1.98 16.50
N ALA A 59 -22.53 2.22 16.02
CA ALA A 59 -23.35 3.38 16.39
C ALA A 59 -22.54 4.70 16.32
N GLY A 60 -21.66 4.81 15.33
CA GLY A 60 -20.76 5.95 15.14
C GLY A 60 -19.53 6.01 16.04
N ARG A 61 -19.23 4.98 16.86
CA ARG A 61 -18.07 4.97 17.77
C ARG A 61 -17.05 3.89 17.42
N ARG A 62 -15.78 4.29 17.25
CA ARG A 62 -14.63 3.38 17.09
C ARG A 62 -14.41 2.48 18.32
N ALA A 63 -14.76 2.95 19.52
CA ALA A 63 -14.60 2.18 20.76
C ALA A 63 -15.41 0.88 20.81
N ASN A 64 -16.49 0.79 20.01
CA ASN A 64 -17.32 -0.40 19.93
C ASN A 64 -16.76 -1.44 18.95
N MET A 65 -15.75 -1.06 18.15
CA MET A 65 -15.19 -1.91 17.12
C MET A 65 -14.22 -2.94 17.71
N PRO A 66 -14.34 -4.24 17.33
CA PRO A 66 -13.33 -5.23 17.65
C PRO A 66 -11.97 -4.78 17.09
N GLY A 67 -10.91 -4.91 17.87
CA GLY A 67 -9.60 -4.35 17.51
C GLY A 67 -9.04 -4.80 16.14
N TYR A 68 -9.46 -5.97 15.64
CA TYR A 68 -9.00 -6.53 14.37
C TYR A 68 -10.06 -6.53 13.25
N ALA A 69 -11.22 -5.91 13.44
CA ALA A 69 -12.31 -5.99 12.46
C ALA A 69 -11.97 -5.31 11.11
N GLY A 70 -10.99 -4.39 11.06
CA GLY A 70 -10.46 -3.85 9.81
C GLY A 70 -9.57 -4.83 9.03
N LEU A 71 -9.00 -5.83 9.72
CA LEU A 71 -8.07 -6.82 9.18
C LEU A 71 -8.79 -8.06 8.62
N GLU A 72 -10.13 -8.07 8.63
CA GLU A 72 -10.96 -9.10 8.03
C GLU A 72 -10.95 -8.98 6.49
N VAL A 73 -9.81 -9.33 5.89
CA VAL A 73 -9.51 -9.19 4.45
C VAL A 73 -10.50 -9.93 3.54
N TRP A 74 -11.17 -10.96 4.06
CA TRP A 74 -12.23 -11.70 3.36
C TRP A 74 -13.53 -10.90 3.19
N GLN A 75 -13.71 -9.82 3.93
CA GLN A 75 -14.87 -8.93 3.81
C GLN A 75 -14.57 -7.67 2.98
N TRP A 76 -13.39 -7.57 2.37
CA TRP A 76 -13.04 -6.42 1.56
C TRP A 76 -13.78 -6.42 0.22
N ASN A 77 -14.07 -5.23 -0.29
CA ASN A 77 -14.68 -5.08 -1.60
C ASN A 77 -13.77 -5.66 -2.69
N SER A 78 -14.29 -6.59 -3.51
CA SER A 78 -13.53 -7.30 -4.54
C SER A 78 -12.86 -6.36 -5.56
N HIS A 79 -13.51 -5.24 -5.90
CA HIS A 79 -12.94 -4.21 -6.77
C HIS A 79 -11.74 -3.49 -6.13
N SER A 80 -11.79 -3.27 -4.82
CA SER A 80 -10.69 -2.60 -4.09
C SER A 80 -9.49 -3.54 -3.89
N LEU A 81 -9.77 -4.84 -3.73
CA LEU A 81 -8.75 -5.89 -3.69
C LEU A 81 -7.98 -5.97 -5.01
N THR A 82 -8.66 -5.95 -6.16
CA THR A 82 -8.00 -5.99 -7.47
C THR A 82 -7.17 -4.73 -7.71
N GLU A 83 -7.66 -3.55 -7.35
CA GLU A 83 -6.88 -2.30 -7.46
C GLU A 83 -5.64 -2.30 -6.56
N THR A 84 -5.76 -2.81 -5.33
CA THR A 84 -4.62 -2.98 -4.41
C THR A 84 -3.60 -3.98 -4.95
N ALA A 85 -4.05 -5.11 -5.49
CA ALA A 85 -3.18 -6.11 -6.11
C ALA A 85 -2.43 -5.55 -7.33
N VAL A 86 -3.11 -4.76 -8.18
CA VAL A 86 -2.48 -4.10 -9.33
C VAL A 86 -1.45 -3.06 -8.87
N ALA A 87 -1.72 -2.30 -7.81
CA ALA A 87 -0.78 -1.33 -7.26
C ALA A 87 0.49 -1.99 -6.67
N ILE A 88 0.32 -3.12 -5.96
CA ILE A 88 1.44 -3.92 -5.46
C ILE A 88 2.25 -4.50 -6.63
N ALA A 89 1.58 -5.09 -7.63
CA ALA A 89 2.24 -5.64 -8.81
C ALA A 89 3.02 -4.56 -9.58
N ALA A 90 2.46 -3.36 -9.76
CA ALA A 90 3.15 -2.23 -10.38
C ALA A 90 4.38 -1.79 -9.57
N SER A 91 4.29 -1.76 -8.23
CA SER A 91 5.40 -1.37 -7.35
C SER A 91 6.55 -2.38 -7.39
N VAL A 92 6.21 -3.68 -7.42
CA VAL A 92 7.16 -4.78 -7.58
C VAL A 92 7.80 -4.74 -8.97
N ALA A 93 7.02 -4.51 -10.01
CA ALA A 93 7.53 -4.39 -11.39
C ALA A 93 8.53 -3.23 -11.51
N LEU A 94 8.22 -2.06 -10.93
CA LEU A 94 9.15 -0.93 -10.87
C LEU A 94 10.43 -1.30 -10.13
N ALA A 95 10.32 -1.96 -8.98
CA ALA A 95 11.50 -2.37 -8.20
C ALA A 95 12.38 -3.36 -8.95
N ALA A 96 11.78 -4.35 -9.60
CA ALA A 96 12.47 -5.33 -10.43
C ALA A 96 13.15 -4.66 -11.63
N ALA A 97 12.44 -3.80 -12.36
CA ALA A 97 12.96 -3.10 -13.54
C ALA A 97 14.19 -2.24 -13.19
N VAL A 98 14.12 -1.46 -12.10
CA VAL A 98 15.26 -0.63 -11.64
C VAL A 98 16.42 -1.49 -11.16
N THR A 99 16.14 -2.64 -10.53
CA THR A 99 17.18 -3.56 -10.05
C THR A 99 17.91 -4.24 -11.21
N VAL A 100 17.18 -4.70 -12.23
CA VAL A 100 17.74 -5.40 -13.41
C VAL A 100 18.43 -4.41 -14.36
N GLY A 101 17.85 -3.23 -14.58
CA GLY A 101 18.41 -2.20 -15.47
C GLY A 101 19.76 -1.64 -15.01
N ARG A 102 20.12 -1.80 -13.72
CA ARG A 102 21.45 -1.43 -13.19
C ARG A 102 22.45 -2.60 -13.12
N ALA A 103 22.01 -3.82 -13.42
CA ALA A 103 22.87 -5.00 -13.46
C ALA A 103 23.45 -5.28 -14.86
N ARG A 104 23.02 -4.52 -15.86
CA ARG A 104 23.59 -4.47 -17.21
C ARG A 104 24.47 -3.23 -17.34
#